data_AF-A0A3M1VKV5-F1
#
_entry.id   AF-A0A3M1VKV5-F1
#
_cell.length_a   1.000
_cell.length_b   1.000
_cell.length_c   1.000
_cell.angle_alpha   90.00
_cell.angle_beta   90.00
_cell.angle_gamma   90.00
#
_symmetry.space_group_name_H-M   'P 1'
#
loop_
_entity.id
_entity.type
_entity.pdbx_description
1 polymer ?
#
loop_
_entity_poly.entity_id
_entity_poly.type
_entity_poly.pdbx_seq_one_letter_code
_entity_poly.pdbx_strand_id
1 'polypeptide(L)'
;LLQLAAGRLCVHRGRILYGSEPVELPFEEPFRFGALDVAITLYAVENVEIRNLNIRHYRLDGIVAHDRCQRVRLVGVNAEANGRAGLTVGGTSHVAAASCRFRRNLEASVRIEEFGVFEADDCDLDSPPAILE
;
A
#
# COMPACT_ATOMS: atom_id res chain seq x y z
N LEU A 1 3.82 30.44 11.00
CA LEU A 1 4.37 29.70 9.84
C LEU A 1 4.58 28.26 10.28
N LEU A 2 4.11 27.29 9.50
CA LEU A 2 4.39 25.88 9.76
C LEU A 2 5.90 25.66 9.52
N GLN A 3 6.65 25.22 10.52
CA GLN A 3 8.05 24.81 10.34
C GLN A 3 8.08 23.32 10.02
N LEU A 4 8.64 22.97 8.86
CA LEU A 4 8.90 21.60 8.44
C LEU A 4 10.41 21.36 8.48
N ALA A 5 10.82 20.20 9.01
CA ALA A 5 12.21 19.77 8.88
C ALA A 5 12.56 19.47 7.42
N ALA A 6 13.85 19.57 7.07
CA ALA A 6 14.32 19.23 5.73
C ALA A 6 13.96 17.79 5.35
N GLY A 7 13.59 17.59 4.08
CA GLY A 7 13.13 16.30 3.56
C GLY A 7 11.73 15.86 4.02
N ARG A 8 11.04 16.66 4.84
CA ARG A 8 9.68 16.34 5.30
C ARG A 8 8.62 17.02 4.42
N LEU A 9 7.50 16.32 4.28
CA LEU A 9 6.34 16.77 3.52
C LEU A 9 5.10 16.78 4.41
N CYS A 10 4.22 17.76 4.21
CA CYS A 10 2.88 17.73 4.81
C CYS A 10 1.83 18.33 3.87
N VAL A 11 0.57 17.98 4.10
CA VAL A 11 -0.56 18.62 3.44
C VAL A 11 -1.19 19.64 4.39
N HIS A 12 -1.32 20.89 3.93
CA HIS A 12 -2.00 21.95 4.68
C HIS A 12 -2.90 22.77 3.75
N ARG A 13 -4.21 22.77 4.02
CA ARG A 13 -5.22 23.53 3.26
C ARG A 13 -5.14 23.28 1.74
N GLY A 14 -5.06 22.01 1.34
CA GLY A 14 -5.01 21.61 -0.07
C GLY A 14 -3.68 21.88 -0.77
N ARG A 15 -2.64 22.28 -0.02
CA ARG A 15 -1.28 22.46 -0.54
C ARG A 15 -0.36 21.39 0.03
N ILE A 16 0.53 20.89 -0.82
CA ILE A 16 1.66 20.08 -0.40
C ILE A 16 2.79 21.06 -0.06
N LEU A 17 3.27 21.00 1.17
CA LEU A 17 4.41 21.76 1.66
C LEU A 17 5.59 20.80 1.82
N TYR A 18 6.76 21.18 1.32
CA TYR A 18 8.00 20.42 1.43
C TYR A 18 9.06 21.29 2.09
N GLY A 19 9.71 20.78 3.13
CA GLY A 19 10.88 21.42 3.72
C GLY A 19 12.10 21.08 2.87
N SER A 20 12.53 21.99 1.99
CA SER A 20 13.77 21.82 1.23
C SER A 20 14.99 22.11 2.09
N GLU A 21 16.13 21.51 1.75
CA GLU A 21 17.41 22.01 2.25
C GLU A 21 17.64 23.45 1.72
N PRO A 22 18.32 24.34 2.46
CA PRO A 22 18.45 25.76 2.10
C PRO A 22 19.10 26.04 0.74
N VAL A 23 19.82 25.07 0.18
CA VAL A 23 20.64 25.20 -1.04
C VAL A 23 20.09 24.35 -2.20
N GLU A 24 19.14 23.46 -1.94
CA GLU A 24 18.53 22.63 -2.98
C GLU A 24 17.28 23.30 -3.54
N LEU A 25 17.23 23.40 -4.88
CA LEU A 25 16.03 23.85 -5.55
C LEU A 25 15.01 22.69 -5.53
N PRO A 26 13.79 22.89 -4.99
CA PRO A 26 12.81 21.80 -4.84
C PRO A 26 12.48 21.09 -6.15
N PHE A 27 12.62 21.76 -7.30
CA PHE A 27 12.24 21.20 -8.60
C PHE A 27 13.23 20.16 -9.14
N GLU A 28 14.39 20.00 -8.52
CA GLU A 28 15.39 18.99 -8.88
C GLU A 28 15.12 17.64 -8.20
N GLU A 29 14.26 17.63 -7.17
CA GLU A 29 13.83 16.41 -6.48
C GLU A 29 12.83 15.60 -7.34
N PRO A 30 13.04 14.27 -7.51
CA PRO A 30 12.16 13.43 -8.31
C PRO A 30 10.90 13.06 -7.52
N PHE A 31 10.08 14.05 -7.17
CA PHE A 31 8.84 13.83 -6.43
C PHE A 31 7.97 12.77 -7.12
N ARG A 32 7.36 11.91 -6.29
CA ARG A 32 6.39 10.90 -6.70
C ARG A 32 5.13 11.11 -5.86
N PHE A 33 3.99 11.18 -6.54
CA PHE A 33 2.68 11.30 -5.92
C PHE A 33 1.78 10.19 -6.45
N GLY A 34 0.91 9.67 -5.58
CA GLY A 34 -0.09 8.72 -6.02
C GLY A 34 -1.21 9.40 -6.77
N ALA A 35 -1.29 9.15 -8.07
CA ALA A 35 -2.31 9.72 -8.95
C ALA A 35 -3.61 8.91 -8.94
N LEU A 36 -3.52 7.60 -8.70
CA LEU A 36 -4.65 6.68 -8.69
C LEU A 36 -4.88 6.12 -7.30
N ASP A 37 -6.11 5.72 -7.03
CA ASP A 37 -6.55 5.31 -5.70
C ASP A 37 -6.01 3.93 -5.32
N VAL A 38 -6.23 2.93 -6.18
CA VAL A 38 -5.84 1.53 -5.95
C VAL A 38 -5.22 0.98 -7.23
N ALA A 39 -4.20 0.12 -7.13
CA ALA A 39 -3.58 -0.48 -8.31
C ALA A 39 -4.41 -1.63 -8.88
N ILE A 40 -4.79 -2.57 -8.01
CA ILE A 40 -5.58 -3.75 -8.39
C ILE A 40 -6.71 -3.92 -7.40
N THR A 41 -7.94 -3.90 -7.92
CA THR A 41 -9.13 -4.29 -7.17
C THR A 41 -9.59 -5.66 -7.63
N LEU A 42 -9.64 -6.60 -6.71
CA LEU A 42 -10.29 -7.89 -6.87
C LEU A 42 -11.67 -7.80 -6.22
N TYR A 43 -12.72 -8.15 -6.96
CA TYR A 43 -14.09 -8.08 -6.46
C TYR A 43 -14.85 -9.36 -6.83
N ALA A 44 -15.26 -10.13 -5.82
CA ALA A 44 -15.98 -11.39 -5.98
C ALA A 44 -15.34 -12.36 -7.00
N VAL A 45 -14.00 -12.42 -7.02
CA VAL A 45 -13.24 -13.30 -7.91
C VAL A 45 -12.85 -14.61 -7.23
N GLU A 46 -12.56 -15.62 -8.04
CA GLU A 46 -12.12 -16.92 -7.54
C GLU A 46 -11.00 -17.47 -8.41
N ASN A 47 -10.00 -18.10 -7.78
CA ASN A 47 -8.87 -18.74 -8.46
C ASN A 47 -8.01 -17.76 -9.29
N VAL A 48 -7.59 -16.67 -8.67
CA VAL A 48 -6.75 -15.63 -9.29
C VAL A 48 -5.33 -15.68 -8.74
N GLU A 49 -4.33 -15.71 -9.62
CA GLU A 49 -2.92 -15.59 -9.25
C GLU A 49 -2.33 -14.30 -9.83
N ILE A 50 -1.70 -13.49 -8.99
CA ILE A 50 -0.96 -12.28 -9.37
C ILE A 50 0.51 -12.52 -9.04
N ARG A 51 1.41 -12.28 -9.99
CA ARG A 51 2.83 -12.61 -9.84
C ARG A 51 3.77 -11.53 -10.29
N ASN A 52 4.90 -11.40 -9.58
CA ASN A 52 6.08 -10.64 -10.01
C ASN A 52 5.78 -9.18 -10.39
N LEU A 53 4.84 -8.54 -9.68
CA LEU A 53 4.47 -7.15 -9.92
C LEU A 53 5.12 -6.23 -8.89
N ASN A 54 5.53 -5.05 -9.35
CA ASN A 54 5.96 -3.94 -8.50
C ASN A 54 4.87 -2.86 -8.48
N ILE A 55 4.16 -2.75 -7.37
CA ILE A 55 3.04 -1.84 -7.14
C ILE A 55 3.50 -0.78 -6.14
N ARG A 56 3.44 0.49 -6.55
CA ARG A 56 3.95 1.59 -5.74
C ARG A 56 3.28 2.91 -6.06
N HIS A 57 3.22 3.77 -5.05
CA HIS A 57 2.71 5.14 -5.16
C HIS A 57 1.23 5.18 -5.59
N TYR A 58 0.37 4.40 -4.94
CA TYR A 58 -1.09 4.57 -5.01
C TYR A 58 -1.59 5.35 -3.81
N ARG A 59 -2.66 6.12 -3.99
CA ARG A 59 -3.18 7.04 -2.96
C ARG A 59 -3.79 6.31 -1.77
N LEU A 60 -4.36 5.13 -1.99
CA LEU A 60 -4.88 4.25 -0.95
C LEU A 60 -4.04 2.97 -0.91
N ASP A 61 -4.47 1.93 -1.62
CA ASP A 61 -3.90 0.59 -1.46
C ASP A 61 -3.20 0.10 -2.72
N GLY A 62 -2.18 -0.74 -2.54
CA GLY A 62 -1.58 -1.45 -3.67
C GLY A 62 -2.58 -2.44 -4.28
N ILE A 63 -3.02 -3.41 -3.48
CA ILE A 63 -4.01 -4.41 -3.88
C ILE A 63 -5.17 -4.41 -2.87
N VAL A 64 -6.40 -4.51 -3.37
CA VAL A 64 -7.59 -4.69 -2.54
C VAL A 64 -8.31 -5.95 -2.98
N ALA A 65 -8.47 -6.90 -2.06
CA ALA A 65 -9.42 -8.00 -2.18
C ALA A 65 -10.70 -7.64 -1.46
N HIS A 66 -11.71 -7.23 -2.23
CA HIS A 66 -12.99 -6.74 -1.74
C HIS A 66 -14.07 -7.79 -1.96
N ASP A 67 -14.65 -8.30 -0.87
CA ASP A 67 -15.75 -9.25 -0.81
C ASP A 67 -15.62 -10.54 -1.65
N ARG A 68 -15.73 -11.68 -0.96
CA ARG A 68 -15.85 -13.02 -1.57
C ARG A 68 -14.71 -13.35 -2.55
N CYS A 69 -13.52 -12.80 -2.35
CA CYS A 69 -12.35 -13.19 -3.15
C CYS A 69 -11.79 -14.51 -2.60
N GLN A 70 -11.86 -15.60 -3.37
CA GLN A 70 -11.49 -16.95 -2.91
C GLN A 70 -10.33 -17.53 -3.71
N ARG A 71 -9.43 -18.27 -3.04
CA ARG A 71 -8.23 -18.86 -3.67
C ARG A 71 -7.42 -17.82 -4.45
N VAL A 72 -7.22 -16.64 -3.87
CA VAL A 72 -6.34 -15.62 -4.43
C VAL A 72 -4.91 -15.89 -3.97
N ARG A 73 -3.97 -15.92 -4.92
CA ARG A 73 -2.54 -16.10 -4.66
C ARG A 73 -1.74 -14.90 -5.14
N LEU A 74 -0.92 -14.35 -4.26
CA LEU A 74 0.10 -13.35 -4.59
C LEU A 74 1.47 -14.03 -4.52
N VAL A 75 2.28 -13.94 -5.58
CA VAL A 75 3.60 -14.59 -5.62
C VAL A 75 4.66 -13.61 -6.11
N GLY A 76 5.65 -13.28 -5.28
CA GLY A 76 6.72 -12.36 -5.70
C GLY A 76 6.23 -10.93 -5.94
N VAL A 77 5.15 -10.51 -5.29
CA VAL A 77 4.57 -9.17 -5.44
C VAL A 77 5.24 -8.22 -4.45
N ASN A 78 5.70 -7.07 -4.95
CA ASN A 78 6.20 -5.97 -4.12
C ASN A 78 5.16 -4.84 -4.14
N ALA A 79 4.49 -4.60 -3.02
CA ALA A 79 3.54 -3.52 -2.84
C ALA A 79 4.08 -2.53 -1.79
N GLU A 80 4.73 -1.47 -2.27
CA GLU A 80 5.48 -0.54 -1.43
C GLU A 80 5.08 0.92 -1.61
N ALA A 81 5.21 1.73 -0.54
CA ALA A 81 5.01 3.18 -0.62
C ALA A 81 3.63 3.60 -1.15
N ASN A 82 2.58 2.89 -0.73
CA ASN A 82 1.17 3.25 -0.96
C ASN A 82 0.62 4.05 0.22
N GLY A 83 -0.37 4.89 -0.04
CA GLY A 83 -0.87 5.90 0.89
C GLY A 83 -1.71 5.37 2.04
N ARG A 84 -2.07 4.08 2.03
CA ARG A 84 -2.72 3.37 3.13
C ARG A 84 -2.07 2.00 3.33
N ALA A 85 -2.33 1.02 2.48
CA ALA A 85 -1.79 -0.33 2.65
C ALA A 85 -1.15 -0.92 1.39
N GLY A 86 -0.26 -1.89 1.57
CA GLY A 86 0.25 -2.68 0.45
C GLY A 86 -0.82 -3.65 -0.08
N LEU A 87 -1.53 -4.30 0.86
CA LEU A 87 -2.65 -5.19 0.61
C LEU A 87 -3.77 -4.92 1.63
N THR A 88 -5.00 -4.77 1.14
CA THR A 88 -6.22 -4.84 1.96
C THR A 88 -6.95 -6.15 1.63
N VAL A 89 -7.35 -6.91 2.64
CA VAL A 89 -8.22 -8.10 2.53
C VAL A 89 -9.46 -7.86 3.36
N GLY A 90 -10.62 -7.71 2.71
CA GLY A 90 -11.90 -7.43 3.36
C GLY A 90 -13.00 -8.43 3.00
N GLY A 91 -14.14 -8.28 3.64
CA GLY A 91 -15.30 -9.15 3.51
C GLY A 91 -15.03 -10.54 4.06
N THR A 92 -15.39 -11.54 3.26
CA THR A 92 -15.09 -12.96 3.52
C THR A 92 -13.93 -13.47 2.65
N SER A 93 -13.07 -12.56 2.19
CA SER A 93 -12.00 -12.87 1.22
C SER A 93 -10.85 -13.63 1.86
N HIS A 94 -10.20 -14.49 1.08
CA HIS A 94 -9.00 -15.22 1.49
C HIS A 94 -7.89 -15.04 0.46
N VAL A 95 -6.78 -14.45 0.89
CA VAL A 95 -5.58 -14.19 0.09
C VAL A 95 -4.37 -14.87 0.73
N ALA A 96 -3.70 -15.73 -0.04
CA ALA A 96 -2.41 -16.30 0.32
C ALA A 96 -1.29 -15.56 -0.42
N ALA A 97 -0.24 -15.16 0.28
CA ALA A 97 0.94 -14.51 -0.28
C ALA A 97 2.20 -15.36 -0.06
N ALA A 98 3.03 -15.48 -1.09
CA ALA A 98 4.29 -16.20 -1.05
C ALA A 98 5.42 -15.33 -1.62
N SER A 99 6.52 -15.19 -0.87
CA SER A 99 7.70 -14.40 -1.26
C SER A 99 7.34 -12.96 -1.69
N CYS A 100 6.38 -12.35 -1.00
CA CYS A 100 5.90 -10.99 -1.28
C CYS A 100 6.54 -9.97 -0.32
N ARG A 101 6.54 -8.71 -0.71
CA ARG A 101 6.97 -7.59 0.14
C ARG A 101 5.87 -6.54 0.24
N PHE A 102 5.47 -6.21 1.46
CA PHE A 102 4.56 -5.10 1.73
C PHE A 102 5.24 -4.15 2.72
N ARG A 103 5.84 -3.06 2.21
CA ARG A 103 6.67 -2.16 3.02
C ARG A 103 6.46 -0.69 2.71
N ARG A 104 6.75 0.17 3.68
CA ARG A 104 6.75 1.63 3.57
C ARG A 104 5.39 2.19 3.16
N ASN A 105 4.33 1.43 3.38
CA ASN A 105 2.96 1.90 3.21
C ASN A 105 2.60 2.78 4.42
N LEU A 106 1.77 3.80 4.22
CA LEU A 106 1.60 4.86 5.22
C LEU A 106 0.89 4.37 6.50
N GLU A 107 -0.16 3.57 6.36
CA GLU A 107 -0.99 3.13 7.50
C GLU A 107 -0.66 1.69 7.93
N ALA A 108 -0.55 0.75 6.98
CA ALA A 108 -0.31 -0.66 7.30
C ALA A 108 0.44 -1.40 6.18
N SER A 109 1.23 -2.42 6.52
CA SER A 109 1.78 -3.34 5.52
C SER A 109 0.66 -4.12 4.83
N VAL A 110 -0.15 -4.79 5.64
CA VAL A 110 -1.35 -5.52 5.26
C VAL A 110 -2.49 -5.09 6.18
N ARG A 111 -3.67 -4.91 5.62
CA ARG A 111 -4.88 -4.51 6.33
C ARG A 111 -5.92 -5.61 6.19
N ILE A 112 -6.43 -6.09 7.30
CA ILE A 112 -7.46 -7.13 7.36
C ILE A 112 -8.71 -6.48 7.92
N GLU A 113 -9.79 -6.54 7.16
CA GLU A 113 -11.10 -6.02 7.55
C GLU A 113 -12.11 -7.17 7.64
N GLU A 114 -13.09 -7.03 8.52
CA GLU A 114 -14.22 -7.95 8.66
C GLU A 114 -13.75 -9.40 8.91
N PHE A 115 -14.04 -10.32 7.99
CA PHE A 115 -13.66 -11.73 8.08
C PHE A 115 -12.54 -12.09 7.08
N GLY A 116 -11.81 -11.09 6.60
CA GLY A 116 -10.69 -11.28 5.69
C GLY A 116 -9.63 -12.20 6.28
N VAL A 117 -9.06 -13.07 5.45
CA VAL A 117 -7.97 -13.96 5.83
C VAL A 117 -6.76 -13.68 4.97
N PHE A 118 -5.64 -13.43 5.64
CA PHE A 118 -4.34 -13.27 5.01
C PHE A 118 -3.40 -14.37 5.50
N GLU A 119 -2.95 -15.22 4.58
CA GLU A 119 -1.91 -16.21 4.82
C GLU A 119 -0.61 -15.74 4.20
N ALA A 120 0.49 -15.82 4.96
CA ALA A 120 1.79 -15.36 4.52
C ALA A 120 2.81 -16.49 4.61
N ASP A 121 3.52 -16.70 3.50
CA ASP A 121 4.66 -17.60 3.40
C ASP A 121 5.85 -16.78 2.87
N ASP A 122 6.97 -16.80 3.59
CA ASP A 122 8.20 -16.07 3.21
C ASP A 122 7.97 -14.59 2.83
N CYS A 123 7.06 -13.90 3.53
CA CYS A 123 6.73 -12.50 3.21
C CYS A 123 7.48 -11.51 4.09
N ASP A 124 7.90 -10.39 3.49
CA ASP A 124 8.57 -9.28 4.15
C ASP A 124 7.58 -8.14 4.42
N LEU A 125 7.22 -7.97 5.70
CA LEU A 125 6.31 -6.96 6.22
C LEU A 125 7.10 -6.04 7.16
N ASP A 126 7.05 -4.72 6.98
CA ASP A 126 7.72 -3.80 7.93
C ASP A 126 6.86 -3.36 9.11
N SER A 127 5.60 -3.78 9.12
CA SER A 127 4.69 -3.68 10.24
C SER A 127 3.80 -4.92 10.30
N PRO A 128 3.35 -5.34 11.50
CA PRO A 128 2.38 -6.42 11.61
C PRO A 128 1.08 -6.06 10.85
N PRO A 129 0.31 -7.06 10.37
CA PRO A 129 -1.00 -6.81 9.78
C PRO A 129 -1.91 -6.04 10.74
N ALA A 130 -2.57 -5.00 10.23
CA ALA A 130 -3.57 -4.24 10.98
C ALA A 130 -4.93 -4.95 10.85
N ILE A 131 -5.45 -5.44 11.96
CA ILE A 131 -6.77 -6.09 12.04
C ILE A 131 -7.78 -5.03 12.48
N LEU A 132 -8.78 -4.79 11.65
CA LEU A 132 -9.84 -3.82 11.89
C LEU A 132 -11.16 -4.55 12.09
N GLU A 133 -11.85 -4.22 13.19
CA GLU A 133 -13.19 -4.73 13.52
C GLU A 133 -14.27 -4.14 12.61
#